data_AF-A0A645E3D4-F1
#
_entry.id   AF-A0A645E3D4-F1
#
_cell.length_a   1.000
_cell.length_b   1.000
_cell.length_c   1.000
_cell.angle_alpha   90.00
_cell.angle_beta   90.00
_cell.angle_gamma   90.00
#
_symmetry.space_group_name_H-M   'P 1'
#
loop_
_entity.id
_entity.type
_entity.pdbx_description
1 polymer ?
#
loop_
_entity_poly.entity_id
_entity_poly.type
_entity_poly.pdbx_seq_one_letter_code
_entity_poly.pdbx_strand_id
1 'polypeptide(L)'
;MLTLFTREAGKLRAIAKGVRKMQSRKAGHLEPFTQVTLMLAQGHDLWIVTQAEATELFQPLRENLTLIGYAGYVVELLDRFTYEEGQNWQLYQLLVETLGRLASEPDPFVPIHYYEMRMLDLMGFRPMLFDCASCGKPIQPEDQYFSAERGGVLCPDCGLMVNVVRPISMDALRYLRHFQRSSYSEAKRANPGQDTRDEVEAILNYYLTYLLERNLNSPEFIRQVK
;
A
#
# COMPACT_ATOMS: atom_id res chain seq x y z
N MET A 1 -18.49 12.32 -7.69
CA MET A 1 -18.15 12.03 -6.28
C MET A 1 -16.68 11.71 -6.23
N LEU A 2 -16.00 12.14 -5.16
CA LEU A 2 -14.58 11.93 -4.93
C LEU A 2 -14.43 11.25 -3.57
N THR A 3 -13.46 10.34 -3.46
CA THR A 3 -12.93 9.88 -2.18
C THR A 3 -11.59 10.56 -2.00
N LEU A 4 -11.39 11.16 -0.84
CA LEU A 4 -10.19 11.92 -0.50
C LEU A 4 -9.58 11.32 0.76
N PHE A 5 -8.26 11.22 0.80
CA PHE A 5 -7.54 10.96 2.05
C PHE A 5 -6.80 12.23 2.44
N THR A 6 -7.24 12.84 3.53
CA THR A 6 -6.79 14.17 3.97
C THR A 6 -5.90 14.07 5.20
N ARG A 7 -5.01 15.04 5.36
CA ARG A 7 -4.14 15.14 6.52
C ARG A 7 -4.93 15.36 7.80
N GLU A 8 -5.98 16.18 7.76
CA GLU A 8 -6.70 16.68 8.93
C GLU A 8 -7.87 15.79 9.35
N ALA A 9 -8.53 15.11 8.40
CA ALA A 9 -9.76 14.36 8.65
C ALA A 9 -9.72 12.91 8.14
N GLY A 10 -8.55 12.44 7.67
CA GLY A 10 -8.41 11.11 7.11
C GLY A 10 -9.27 10.92 5.86
N LYS A 11 -9.85 9.73 5.71
CA LYS A 11 -10.69 9.38 4.58
C LYS A 11 -12.04 10.10 4.68
N LEU A 12 -12.46 10.72 3.57
CA LEU A 12 -13.79 11.32 3.46
C LEU A 12 -14.31 11.29 2.04
N ARG A 13 -15.63 11.35 1.89
CA ARG A 13 -16.28 11.52 0.59
C ARG A 13 -16.71 12.96 0.37
N ALA A 14 -16.46 13.45 -0.84
CA ALA A 14 -16.79 14.81 -1.24
C ALA A 14 -17.44 14.88 -2.64
N ILE A 15 -18.21 15.94 -2.87
CA ILE A 15 -18.76 16.30 -4.17
C ILE A 15 -18.16 17.61 -4.68
N ALA A 16 -17.55 17.54 -5.86
CA ALA A 16 -17.12 18.71 -6.59
C ALA A 16 -18.19 19.12 -7.62
N LYS A 17 -19.10 20.00 -7.21
CA LYS A 17 -20.17 20.49 -8.09
C LYS A 17 -19.59 21.19 -9.32
N GLY A 18 -20.11 20.84 -10.50
CA GLY A 18 -19.71 21.43 -11.78
C GLY A 18 -18.34 20.98 -12.32
N VAL A 19 -17.66 20.01 -11.67
CA VAL A 19 -16.29 19.63 -12.04
C VAL A 19 -16.16 19.09 -13.46
N ARG A 20 -17.22 18.47 -14.00
CA ARG A 20 -17.28 17.92 -15.37
C ARG A 20 -17.58 18.96 -16.46
N LYS A 21 -17.84 20.23 -16.11
CA LYS A 21 -18.07 21.28 -17.11
C LYS A 21 -16.73 21.64 -17.77
N MET A 22 -16.74 21.89 -19.09
CA MET A 22 -15.51 22.25 -19.83
C MET A 22 -14.74 23.44 -19.22
N GLN A 23 -15.46 24.44 -18.69
CA GLN A 23 -14.86 25.63 -18.07
C GLN A 23 -14.55 25.46 -16.57
N SER A 24 -14.56 24.23 -16.05
CA SER A 24 -14.33 23.97 -14.64
C SER A 24 -12.88 24.28 -14.26
N ARG A 25 -12.70 25.33 -13.44
CA ARG A 25 -11.40 25.66 -12.84
C ARG A 25 -10.90 24.59 -11.85
N LYS A 26 -11.77 23.68 -11.39
CA LYS A 26 -11.43 22.65 -10.38
C LYS A 26 -11.00 21.32 -11.01
N ALA A 27 -11.22 21.11 -12.31
CA ALA A 27 -11.07 19.79 -12.94
C ALA A 27 -9.64 19.26 -12.85
N GLY A 28 -8.66 20.03 -13.32
CA GLY A 28 -7.25 19.61 -13.31
C GLY A 28 -6.62 19.49 -11.91
N HIS A 29 -7.25 20.05 -10.88
CA HIS A 29 -6.79 19.92 -9.50
C HIS A 29 -7.34 18.69 -8.77
N LEU A 30 -8.36 18.04 -9.33
CA LEU A 30 -9.09 16.93 -8.71
C LEU A 30 -8.94 15.63 -9.51
N GLU A 31 -7.78 15.49 -10.17
CA GLU A 31 -7.40 14.26 -10.84
C GLU A 31 -6.83 13.24 -9.85
N PRO A 32 -6.90 11.93 -10.17
CA PRO A 32 -6.25 10.90 -9.36
C PRO A 32 -4.76 11.18 -9.14
N PHE A 33 -4.23 10.66 -8.03
CA PHE A 33 -2.82 10.76 -7.67
C PHE A 33 -2.29 12.21 -7.58
N THR A 34 -3.15 13.14 -7.19
CA THR A 34 -2.79 14.56 -7.00
C THR A 34 -2.86 14.91 -5.52
N GLN A 35 -1.81 15.53 -4.99
CA GLN A 35 -1.87 16.20 -3.69
C GLN A 35 -2.51 17.57 -3.89
N VAL A 36 -3.54 17.87 -3.10
CA VAL A 36 -4.39 19.04 -3.30
C VAL A 36 -4.71 19.71 -1.96
N THR A 37 -4.62 21.03 -1.93
CA THR A 37 -5.18 21.86 -0.87
C THR A 37 -6.65 22.14 -1.20
N LEU A 38 -7.54 21.84 -0.25
CA LEU A 38 -8.98 21.91 -0.44
C LEU A 38 -9.64 22.83 0.58
N MET A 39 -10.63 23.59 0.12
CA MET A 39 -11.65 24.13 1.01
C MET A 39 -12.92 23.29 0.87
N LEU A 40 -13.41 22.81 2.01
CA LEU A 40 -14.59 21.97 2.09
C LEU A 40 -15.68 22.69 2.90
N ALA A 41 -16.90 22.66 2.39
CA ALA A 41 -18.09 23.02 3.15
C ALA A 41 -18.80 21.74 3.60
N GLN A 42 -19.31 21.74 4.83
CA GLN A 42 -20.09 20.63 5.35
C GLN A 42 -21.45 20.57 4.63
N GLY A 43 -21.71 19.46 3.95
CA GLY A 43 -23.04 19.13 3.44
C GLY A 43 -23.79 18.24 4.42
N HIS A 44 -24.93 17.70 4.00
CA HIS A 44 -25.71 16.76 4.82
C HIS A 44 -24.97 15.41 4.96
N ASP A 45 -24.72 14.72 3.85
CA ASP A 45 -24.05 13.40 3.83
C ASP A 45 -22.63 13.43 3.29
N LEU A 46 -22.30 14.47 2.51
CA LEU A 46 -21.03 14.58 1.79
C LEU A 46 -20.45 15.98 1.97
N TRP A 47 -19.13 16.05 2.04
CA TRP A 47 -18.42 17.32 1.94
C TRP A 47 -18.58 17.93 0.55
N ILE A 48 -18.60 19.26 0.46
CA ILE A 48 -18.69 19.97 -0.82
C ILE A 48 -17.37 20.68 -1.08
N VAL A 49 -16.72 20.36 -2.20
CA VAL A 49 -15.48 21.03 -2.62
C VAL A 49 -15.81 22.42 -3.16
N THR A 50 -15.49 23.44 -2.37
CA THR A 50 -15.68 24.85 -2.74
C THR A 50 -14.48 25.39 -3.52
N GLN A 51 -13.26 25.07 -3.07
CA GLN A 51 -12.01 25.40 -3.74
C GLN A 51 -11.05 24.20 -3.76
N ALA A 52 -10.19 24.14 -4.78
CA ALA A 52 -9.18 23.12 -4.95
C ALA A 52 -7.96 23.72 -5.66
N GLU A 53 -6.79 23.49 -5.12
CA GLU A 53 -5.50 23.90 -5.69
C GLU A 53 -4.50 22.75 -5.55
N ALA A 54 -4.02 22.25 -6.68
CA ALA A 54 -3.04 21.18 -6.70
C ALA A 54 -1.70 21.69 -6.17
N THR A 55 -1.12 20.99 -5.21
CA THR A 55 0.21 21.28 -4.66
C THR A 55 1.29 20.42 -5.29
N GLU A 56 0.96 19.16 -5.60
CA GLU A 56 1.83 18.23 -6.31
C GLU A 56 0.99 17.33 -7.20
N LEU A 57 1.36 17.24 -8.47
CA LEU A 57 0.62 16.51 -9.51
C LEU A 57 1.18 15.10 -9.74
N PHE A 58 2.41 14.83 -9.29
CA PHE A 58 3.14 13.59 -9.54
C PHE A 58 3.04 13.15 -11.02
N GLN A 59 3.26 14.10 -11.94
CA GLN A 59 3.01 13.94 -13.39
C GLN A 59 3.47 12.58 -13.99
N PRO A 60 4.68 12.07 -13.67
CA PRO A 60 5.14 10.79 -14.21
C PRO A 60 4.19 9.62 -13.97
N LEU A 61 3.43 9.63 -12.87
CA LEU A 61 2.45 8.59 -12.56
C LEU A 61 1.33 8.49 -13.60
N ARG A 62 0.96 9.60 -14.24
CA ARG A 62 -0.13 9.65 -15.23
C ARG A 62 0.36 9.45 -16.67
N GLU A 63 1.66 9.58 -16.91
CA GLU A 63 2.26 9.46 -18.23
C GLU A 63 2.69 8.01 -18.55
N ASN A 64 2.75 7.14 -17.55
CA ASN A 64 3.16 5.75 -17.68
C ASN A 64 2.08 4.80 -17.15
N LEU A 65 1.56 3.92 -18.02
CA LEU A 65 0.48 2.99 -17.70
C LEU A 65 0.82 2.03 -16.55
N THR A 66 2.06 1.57 -16.47
CA THR A 66 2.53 0.72 -15.37
C THR A 66 2.56 1.49 -14.05
N LEU A 67 3.00 2.76 -14.06
CA LEU A 67 2.98 3.62 -12.86
C LEU A 67 1.55 3.97 -12.42
N ILE A 68 0.61 4.16 -13.36
CA ILE A 68 -0.83 4.26 -13.05
C ILE A 68 -1.29 3.04 -12.25
N GLY A 69 -0.88 1.84 -12.68
CA GLY A 69 -1.21 0.59 -11.99
C GLY A 69 -0.68 0.55 -10.56
N TYR A 70 0.59 0.91 -10.34
CA TYR A 70 1.19 0.95 -9.00
C TYR A 70 0.61 2.04 -8.10
N ALA A 71 0.38 3.25 -8.62
CA ALA A 71 -0.29 4.30 -7.87
C ALA A 71 -1.73 3.88 -7.50
N GLY A 72 -2.43 3.24 -8.43
CA GLY A 72 -3.73 2.61 -8.24
C GLY A 72 -3.73 1.58 -7.12
N TYR A 73 -2.72 0.70 -7.10
CA TYR A 73 -2.54 -0.29 -6.05
C TYR A 73 -2.36 0.35 -4.66
N VAL A 74 -1.49 1.35 -4.56
CA VAL A 74 -1.22 2.07 -3.30
C VAL A 74 -2.49 2.72 -2.75
N VAL A 75 -3.26 3.41 -3.60
CA VAL A 75 -4.52 4.06 -3.17
C VAL A 75 -5.64 3.05 -2.93
N GLU A 76 -5.70 1.93 -3.68
CA GLU A 76 -6.68 0.86 -3.43
C GLU A 76 -6.43 0.24 -2.06
N LEU A 77 -5.18 -0.09 -1.72
CA LEU A 77 -4.84 -0.57 -0.38
C LEU A 77 -5.32 0.40 0.69
N LEU A 78 -4.97 1.68 0.57
CA LEU A 78 -5.40 2.70 1.53
C LEU A 78 -6.93 2.73 1.66
N ASP A 79 -7.64 2.76 0.54
CA ASP A 79 -9.10 2.80 0.51
C ASP A 79 -9.73 1.57 1.18
N ARG A 80 -9.15 0.38 1.00
CA ARG A 80 -9.69 -0.87 1.55
C ARG A 80 -9.41 -1.05 3.05
N PHE A 81 -8.27 -0.57 3.52
CA PHE A 81 -7.90 -0.68 4.94
C PHE A 81 -8.43 0.48 5.80
N THR A 82 -8.93 1.56 5.19
CA THR A 82 -9.40 2.74 5.94
C THR A 82 -10.89 2.98 5.76
N TYR A 83 -11.53 3.38 6.85
CA TYR A 83 -12.90 3.86 6.90
C TYR A 83 -12.93 5.39 7.03
N GLU A 84 -14.09 6.02 6.89
CA GLU A 84 -14.28 7.46 7.11
C GLU A 84 -14.22 7.77 8.62
N GLU A 85 -13.03 7.62 9.21
CA GLU A 85 -12.78 7.66 10.64
C GLU A 85 -11.55 8.49 10.96
N GLY A 86 -11.76 9.67 11.54
CA GLY A 86 -10.74 10.44 12.24
C GLY A 86 -9.49 10.80 11.44
N GLN A 87 -8.57 11.48 12.12
CA GLN A 87 -7.30 11.87 11.53
C GLN A 87 -6.30 10.70 11.55
N ASN A 88 -5.59 10.45 10.44
CA ASN A 88 -4.41 9.58 10.44
C ASN A 88 -3.27 10.22 9.64
N TRP A 89 -2.49 11.05 10.34
CA TRP A 89 -1.37 11.78 9.75
C TRP A 89 -0.29 10.85 9.19
N GLN A 90 0.04 9.77 9.91
CA GLN A 90 1.10 8.85 9.49
C GLN A 90 0.75 8.15 8.17
N LEU A 91 -0.51 7.71 7.98
CA LEU A 91 -0.95 7.13 6.71
C LEU A 91 -0.95 8.17 5.59
N TYR A 92 -1.38 9.41 5.86
CA TYR A 92 -1.34 10.48 4.86
C TYR A 92 0.09 10.74 4.39
N GLN A 93 1.03 10.87 5.33
CA GLN A 93 2.45 11.08 5.02
C GLN A 93 3.02 9.89 4.24
N LEU A 94 2.73 8.66 4.67
CA LEU A 94 3.16 7.44 3.97
C LEU A 94 2.64 7.39 2.53
N LEU A 95 1.37 7.75 2.29
CA LEU A 95 0.79 7.82 0.95
C LEU A 95 1.53 8.82 0.06
N VAL A 96 1.68 10.06 0.52
CA VAL A 96 2.30 11.14 -0.25
C VAL A 96 3.76 10.81 -0.58
N GLU A 97 4.51 10.30 0.40
CA GLU A 97 5.90 9.88 0.18
C GLU A 97 5.99 8.73 -0.83
N THR A 98 5.11 7.73 -0.75
CA THR A 98 5.11 6.60 -1.69
C THR A 98 4.74 7.02 -3.10
N LEU A 99 3.75 7.89 -3.29
CA LEU A 99 3.44 8.45 -4.62
C LEU A 99 4.63 9.22 -5.20
N GLY A 100 5.32 10.02 -4.37
CA GLY A 100 6.54 10.72 -4.79
C GLY A 100 7.69 9.78 -5.16
N ARG A 101 7.87 8.67 -4.43
CA ARG A 101 8.87 7.63 -4.74
C ARG A 101 8.54 6.93 -6.06
N LEU A 102 7.28 6.53 -6.27
CA LEU A 102 6.84 5.93 -7.53
C LEU A 102 7.01 6.88 -8.73
N ALA A 103 6.83 8.19 -8.52
CA ALA A 103 7.00 9.18 -9.58
C ALA A 103 8.47 9.46 -9.94
N SER A 104 9.42 9.19 -9.04
CA SER A 104 10.81 9.62 -9.18
C SER A 104 11.81 8.48 -9.29
N GLU A 105 11.46 7.27 -8.87
CA GLU A 105 12.34 6.09 -8.89
C GLU A 105 12.05 5.18 -10.08
N PRO A 106 13.08 4.61 -10.72
CA PRO A 106 12.90 3.79 -11.91
C PRO A 106 12.32 2.40 -11.62
N ASP A 107 12.53 1.87 -10.41
CA ASP A 107 12.09 0.56 -9.99
C ASP A 107 11.03 0.68 -8.87
N PRO A 108 9.78 0.28 -9.12
CA PRO A 108 8.69 0.41 -8.14
C PRO A 108 8.75 -0.65 -7.02
N PHE A 109 9.60 -1.68 -7.14
CA PHE A 109 9.62 -2.81 -6.19
C PHE A 109 9.79 -2.36 -4.73
N VAL A 110 10.82 -1.56 -4.43
CA VAL A 110 11.05 -1.08 -3.07
C VAL A 110 9.98 -0.10 -2.59
N PRO A 111 9.58 0.94 -3.35
CA PRO A 111 8.46 1.81 -2.98
C PRO A 111 7.19 1.06 -2.55
N ILE A 112 6.79 0.04 -3.32
CA ILE A 112 5.59 -0.74 -3.07
C ILE A 112 5.71 -1.61 -1.82
N HIS A 113 6.72 -2.47 -1.73
CA HIS A 113 6.79 -3.42 -0.62
C HIS A 113 7.17 -2.75 0.71
N TYR A 114 7.87 -1.61 0.65
CA TYR A 114 8.04 -0.76 1.83
C TYR A 114 6.71 -0.14 2.26
N TYR A 115 5.91 0.37 1.32
CA TYR A 115 4.58 0.91 1.62
C TYR A 115 3.67 -0.13 2.27
N GLU A 116 3.57 -1.33 1.71
CA GLU A 116 2.75 -2.43 2.26
C GLU A 116 3.15 -2.75 3.71
N MET A 117 4.45 -2.94 3.96
CA MET A 117 4.95 -3.29 5.28
C MET A 117 4.69 -2.18 6.31
N ARG A 118 4.89 -0.91 5.93
CA ARG A 118 4.64 0.24 6.82
C ARG A 118 3.16 0.47 7.07
N MET A 119 2.34 0.28 6.04
CA MET A 119 0.90 0.39 6.15
C MET A 119 0.32 -0.70 7.05
N LEU A 120 0.75 -1.96 6.87
CA LEU A 120 0.40 -3.06 7.77
C LEU A 120 0.77 -2.76 9.22
N ASP A 121 1.95 -2.16 9.47
CA ASP A 121 2.38 -1.75 10.82
C ASP A 121 1.45 -0.67 11.41
N LEU A 122 1.17 0.39 10.64
CA LEU A 122 0.28 1.48 11.06
C LEU A 122 -1.17 1.03 11.30
N MET A 123 -1.62 -0.01 10.60
CA MET A 123 -2.95 -0.59 10.74
C MET A 123 -3.02 -1.69 11.81
N GLY A 124 -1.90 -2.02 12.48
CA GLY A 124 -1.87 -3.04 13.53
C GLY A 124 -1.82 -4.49 13.03
N PHE A 125 -1.55 -4.70 11.74
CA PHE A 125 -1.45 -6.01 11.09
C PHE A 125 -0.01 -6.42 10.77
N ARG A 126 0.97 -5.86 11.49
CA ARG A 126 2.38 -6.15 11.30
C ARG A 126 2.65 -7.67 11.36
N PRO A 127 3.23 -8.28 10.31
CA PRO A 127 3.49 -9.71 10.34
C PRO A 127 4.63 -10.07 11.29
N MET A 128 4.50 -11.20 11.99
CA MET A 128 5.57 -11.77 12.83
C MET A 128 6.60 -12.48 11.94
N LEU A 129 7.78 -11.89 11.81
CA LEU A 129 8.82 -12.40 10.89
C LEU A 129 10.04 -13.00 11.60
N PHE A 130 10.23 -12.79 12.90
CA PHE A 130 11.46 -13.16 13.63
C PHE A 130 11.30 -14.43 14.46
N ASP A 131 10.13 -14.60 15.07
CA ASP A 131 9.77 -15.77 15.86
C ASP A 131 8.62 -16.51 15.18
N CYS A 132 8.57 -17.83 15.35
CA CYS A 132 7.48 -18.65 14.84
C CYS A 132 6.16 -18.19 15.47
N ALA A 133 5.20 -17.80 14.63
CA ALA A 133 3.89 -17.32 15.06
C ALA A 133 3.02 -18.39 15.75
N SER A 134 3.45 -19.66 15.77
CA SER A 134 2.78 -20.76 16.47
C SER A 134 3.48 -21.12 17.79
N CYS A 135 4.77 -21.47 17.76
CA CYS A 135 5.48 -21.96 18.95
C CYS A 135 6.34 -20.90 19.66
N GLY A 136 6.47 -19.70 19.10
CA GLY A 136 7.25 -18.60 19.68
C GLY A 136 8.78 -18.77 19.64
N LYS A 137 9.29 -19.86 19.07
CA LYS A 137 10.74 -20.07 18.93
C LYS A 137 11.33 -19.14 17.86
N PRO A 138 12.57 -18.65 18.02
CA PRO A 138 13.26 -17.90 16.98
C PRO A 138 13.40 -18.69 15.69
N ILE A 139 13.10 -18.05 14.56
CA ILE A 139 13.23 -18.64 13.23
C ILE A 139 14.71 -18.84 12.88
N GLN A 140 15.04 -20.06 12.46
CA GLN A 140 16.39 -20.48 12.05
C GLN A 140 16.67 -20.08 10.59
N PRO A 141 17.94 -20.02 10.16
CA PRO A 141 18.33 -19.61 8.80
C PRO A 141 18.12 -20.74 7.78
N GLU A 142 16.88 -21.17 7.63
CA GLU A 142 16.41 -22.18 6.68
C GLU A 142 15.08 -21.72 6.08
N ASP A 143 14.59 -22.41 5.05
CA ASP A 143 13.29 -22.09 4.46
C ASP A 143 12.16 -22.37 5.44
N GLN A 144 11.13 -21.54 5.39
CA GLN A 144 10.06 -21.49 6.37
C GLN A 144 8.70 -21.63 5.69
N TYR A 145 7.65 -21.50 6.49
CA TYR A 145 6.30 -21.31 6.00
C TYR A 145 5.76 -19.95 6.44
N PHE A 146 4.80 -19.40 5.72
CA PHE A 146 4.06 -18.21 6.08
C PHE A 146 2.57 -18.55 6.19
N SER A 147 1.96 -18.17 7.31
CA SER A 147 0.53 -18.33 7.55
C SER A 147 -0.09 -16.96 7.76
N ALA A 148 -1.00 -16.60 6.86
CA ALA A 148 -1.77 -15.37 7.00
C ALA A 148 -2.70 -15.43 8.23
N GLU A 149 -3.29 -16.60 8.50
CA GLU A 149 -4.12 -16.86 9.68
C GLU A 149 -3.36 -16.67 11.00
N ARG A 150 -2.11 -17.14 11.07
CA ARG A 150 -1.25 -16.93 12.24
C ARG A 150 -0.55 -15.56 12.22
N GLY A 151 -0.75 -14.75 11.17
CA GLY A 151 -0.16 -13.42 11.05
C GLY A 151 1.36 -13.42 10.92
N GLY A 152 1.99 -14.48 10.39
CA GLY A 152 3.44 -14.52 10.31
C GLY A 152 4.07 -15.82 9.86
N VAL A 153 5.39 -15.91 10.07
CA VAL A 153 6.25 -17.03 9.68
C VAL A 153 6.09 -18.18 10.69
N LEU A 154 6.13 -19.41 10.19
CA LEU A 154 6.10 -20.64 10.96
C LEU A 154 7.36 -21.45 10.68
N CYS A 155 7.96 -22.00 11.75
CA CYS A 155 9.07 -22.95 11.64
C CYS A 155 8.65 -24.23 10.90
N PRO A 156 9.59 -25.02 10.34
CA PRO A 156 9.25 -26.21 9.55
C PRO A 156 8.34 -27.19 10.32
N ASP A 157 8.62 -27.41 11.61
CA ASP A 157 7.80 -28.26 12.48
C ASP A 157 6.34 -27.78 12.57
N CYS A 158 6.13 -26.47 12.72
CA CYS A 158 4.80 -25.89 12.88
C CYS A 158 4.07 -25.73 11.55
N GLY A 159 4.77 -25.39 10.47
CA GLY A 159 4.17 -25.16 9.16
C GLY A 159 3.54 -26.41 8.57
N LEU A 160 4.16 -27.58 8.77
CA LEU A 160 3.63 -28.88 8.30
C LEU A 160 2.32 -29.30 9.00
N MET A 161 2.00 -28.72 10.15
CA MET A 161 0.77 -29.02 10.90
C MET A 161 -0.40 -28.10 10.52
N VAL A 162 -0.19 -27.11 9.65
CA VAL A 162 -1.20 -26.11 9.28
C VAL A 162 -1.62 -26.30 7.82
N ASN A 163 -2.93 -26.36 7.59
CA ASN A 163 -3.50 -26.68 6.27
C ASN A 163 -3.25 -25.59 5.22
N VAL A 164 -3.26 -24.31 5.62
CA VAL A 164 -3.20 -23.17 4.69
C VAL A 164 -1.96 -22.32 5.00
N VAL A 165 -0.85 -22.73 4.40
CA VAL A 165 0.45 -22.04 4.48
C VAL A 165 1.07 -21.87 3.10
N ARG A 166 1.97 -20.90 2.97
CA ARG A 166 2.84 -20.75 1.79
C ARG A 166 4.28 -21.03 2.20
N PRO A 167 5.06 -21.78 1.41
CA PRO A 167 6.51 -21.82 1.63
C PRO A 167 7.06 -20.40 1.45
N ILE A 168 8.11 -20.07 2.21
CA ILE A 168 8.86 -18.83 2.04
C ILE A 168 10.35 -19.13 2.19
N SER A 169 11.13 -18.75 1.18
CA SER A 169 12.58 -18.89 1.22
C SER A 169 13.19 -17.97 2.27
N MET A 170 14.37 -18.36 2.76
CA MET A 170 15.14 -17.51 3.66
C MET A 170 15.51 -16.15 3.01
N ASP A 171 15.67 -16.11 1.69
CA ASP A 171 15.97 -14.88 0.96
C ASP A 171 14.78 -13.91 0.92
N ALA A 172 13.57 -14.39 0.60
CA ALA A 172 12.38 -13.55 0.66
C ALA A 172 12.13 -13.05 2.08
N LEU A 173 12.26 -13.94 3.07
CA LEU A 173 12.12 -13.57 4.49
C LEU A 173 13.13 -12.50 4.92
N ARG A 174 14.37 -12.56 4.44
CA ARG A 174 15.39 -11.54 4.69
C ARG A 174 14.95 -10.17 4.17
N TYR A 175 14.37 -10.09 2.96
CA TYR A 175 13.88 -8.83 2.41
C TYR A 175 12.63 -8.30 3.13
N LEU A 176 11.68 -9.17 3.48
CA LEU A 176 10.52 -8.77 4.30
C LEU A 176 10.97 -8.18 5.64
N ARG A 177 11.91 -8.83 6.34
CA ARG A 177 12.51 -8.31 7.58
C ARG A 177 13.24 -6.98 7.35
N HIS A 178 13.93 -6.84 6.22
CA HIS A 178 14.61 -5.60 5.84
C HIS A 178 13.61 -4.45 5.70
N PHE A 179 12.55 -4.63 4.91
CA PHE A 179 11.49 -3.62 4.75
C PHE A 179 10.79 -3.28 6.06
N GLN A 180 10.62 -4.25 6.97
CA GLN A 180 9.96 -4.05 8.26
C GLN A 180 10.79 -3.23 9.25
N ARG A 181 12.12 -3.37 9.26
CA ARG A 181 12.98 -2.74 10.27
C ARG A 181 13.72 -1.49 9.80
N SER A 182 13.96 -1.37 8.50
CA SER A 182 14.79 -0.31 7.94
C SER A 182 14.01 0.96 7.65
N SER A 183 14.71 2.09 7.68
CA SER A 183 14.24 3.33 7.05
C SER A 183 14.15 3.15 5.53
N TYR A 184 13.44 4.04 4.84
CA TYR A 184 13.31 3.95 3.38
C TYR A 184 14.66 4.05 2.65
N SER A 185 15.55 4.93 3.11
CA SER A 185 16.90 5.11 2.51
C SER A 185 17.74 3.82 2.59
N GLU A 186 17.59 3.07 3.68
CA GLU A 186 18.24 1.77 3.84
C GLU A 186 17.54 0.67 3.04
N ALA A 187 16.20 0.70 2.98
CA ALA A 187 15.38 -0.22 2.19
C ALA A 187 15.70 -0.14 0.69
N LYS A 188 15.96 1.08 0.17
CA LYS A 188 16.31 1.35 -1.23
C LYS A 188 17.59 0.65 -1.71
N ARG A 189 18.44 0.18 -0.78
CA ARG A 189 19.63 -0.62 -1.11
C ARG A 189 19.31 -2.09 -1.42
N ALA A 190 18.05 -2.51 -1.23
CA ALA A 190 17.62 -3.86 -1.57
C ALA A 190 17.74 -4.09 -3.08
N ASN A 191 18.37 -5.20 -3.47
CA ASN A 191 18.45 -5.62 -4.86
C ASN A 191 18.24 -7.14 -4.99
N PRO A 192 17.02 -7.64 -4.69
CA PRO A 192 16.68 -9.04 -4.88
C PRO A 192 16.70 -9.43 -6.37
N GLY A 193 17.10 -10.67 -6.64
CA GLY A 193 16.87 -11.31 -7.94
C GLY A 193 15.38 -11.53 -8.18
N GLN A 194 15.01 -11.82 -9.43
CA GLN A 194 13.60 -11.88 -9.85
C GLN A 194 12.78 -12.90 -9.05
N ASP A 195 13.30 -14.10 -8.82
CA ASP A 195 12.59 -15.14 -8.06
C ASP A 195 12.23 -14.68 -6.64
N THR A 196 13.14 -13.97 -5.97
CA THR A 196 12.89 -13.41 -4.64
C THR A 196 11.90 -12.25 -4.68
N ARG A 197 11.89 -11.45 -5.76
CA ARG A 197 10.90 -10.38 -5.95
C ARG A 197 9.49 -10.96 -6.07
N ASP A 198 9.34 -11.97 -6.92
CA ASP A 198 8.07 -12.64 -7.18
C ASP A 198 7.54 -13.33 -5.91
N GLU A 199 8.43 -13.95 -5.13
CA GLU A 199 8.06 -14.58 -3.86
C GLU A 199 7.63 -13.54 -2.80
N VAL A 200 8.35 -12.42 -2.66
CA VAL A 200 7.96 -11.32 -1.77
C VAL A 200 6.59 -10.76 -2.14
N GLU A 201 6.35 -10.51 -3.44
CA GLU A 201 5.07 -10.05 -3.96
C GLU A 201 3.96 -11.06 -3.66
N ALA A 202 4.19 -12.35 -3.91
CA ALA A 202 3.21 -13.41 -3.66
C ALA A 202 2.84 -13.53 -2.18
N ILE A 203 3.83 -13.47 -1.27
CA ILE A 203 3.59 -13.57 0.18
C ILE A 203 2.83 -12.36 0.70
N LEU A 204 3.23 -11.13 0.33
CA LEU A 204 2.54 -9.92 0.77
C LEU A 204 1.13 -9.82 0.19
N ASN A 205 0.94 -10.17 -1.09
CA ASN A 205 -0.38 -10.23 -1.69
C ASN A 205 -1.28 -11.27 -1.01
N TYR A 206 -0.76 -12.47 -0.72
CA TYR A 206 -1.48 -13.49 0.04
C TYR A 206 -1.92 -12.97 1.42
N TYR A 207 -1.03 -12.28 2.13
CA TYR A 207 -1.36 -11.75 3.45
C TYR A 207 -2.38 -10.61 3.39
N LEU A 208 -2.19 -9.64 2.47
CA LEU A 208 -3.12 -8.51 2.28
C LEU A 208 -4.51 -8.98 1.87
N THR A 209 -4.62 -9.95 0.95
CA THR A 209 -5.92 -10.49 0.51
C THR A 209 -6.61 -11.30 1.60
N TYR A 210 -5.85 -12.02 2.44
CA TYR A 210 -6.39 -12.67 3.63
C TYR A 210 -6.98 -11.65 4.60
N LEU A 211 -6.25 -10.59 4.95
CA LEU A 211 -6.71 -9.55 5.87
C LEU A 211 -7.93 -8.78 5.35
N LEU A 212 -7.99 -8.55 4.04
CA LEU A 212 -9.11 -7.86 3.39
C LEU A 212 -10.32 -8.76 3.10
N GLU A 213 -10.17 -10.08 3.29
CA GLU A 213 -11.14 -11.12 2.91
C GLU A 213 -11.62 -11.02 1.45
N ARG A 214 -10.86 -10.34 0.59
CA ARG A 214 -11.20 -10.00 -0.78
C ARG A 214 -9.94 -9.79 -1.61
N ASN A 215 -10.05 -10.07 -2.91
CA ASN A 215 -9.00 -9.78 -3.86
C ASN A 215 -8.87 -8.27 -4.12
N LEU A 216 -7.64 -7.85 -4.40
CA LEU A 216 -7.31 -6.52 -4.91
C LEU A 216 -7.44 -6.53 -6.44
N ASN A 217 -7.92 -5.42 -7.02
CA ASN A 217 -8.08 -5.33 -8.47
C ASN A 217 -6.77 -4.94 -9.17
N SER A 218 -5.99 -4.07 -8.53
CA SER A 218 -4.82 -3.44 -9.15
C SER A 218 -3.66 -4.41 -9.47
N PRO A 219 -3.37 -5.47 -8.68
CA PRO A 219 -2.32 -6.45 -9.04
C PRO A 219 -2.58 -7.14 -10.38
N GLU A 220 -3.84 -7.49 -10.67
CA GLU A 220 -4.20 -8.08 -11.95
C GLU A 220 -3.97 -7.10 -13.10
N PHE A 221 -4.38 -5.85 -12.92
CA PHE A 221 -4.12 -4.79 -13.92
C PHE A 221 -2.62 -4.58 -14.16
N ILE A 222 -1.79 -4.53 -13.12
CA ILE A 222 -0.33 -4.36 -13.25
C ILE A 222 0.28 -5.51 -14.08
N ARG A 223 -0.16 -6.75 -13.87
CA ARG A 223 0.31 -7.91 -14.65
C ARG A 223 -0.08 -7.86 -16.12
N GLN A 224 -1.20 -7.22 -16.47
CA GLN A 224 -1.67 -7.10 -17.86
C GLN A 224 -0.95 -6.00 -18.66
N VAL A 225 -0.36 -5.02 -17.98
CA VAL A 225 0.28 -3.85 -18.61
C VAL A 225 1.82 -3.89 -18.55
N LYS A 226 2.40 -4.90 -17.89
CA LYS A 226 3.82 -5.26 -17.97
C LYS A 226 4.05 -6.17 -19.18
#